data_AF-A0AAU1INM5-F1
#
_entry.id   AF-A0AAU1INM5-F1
#
_cell.length_a   1.000
_cell.length_b   1.000
_cell.length_c   1.000
_cell.angle_alpha   90.00
_cell.angle_beta   90.00
_cell.angle_gamma   90.00
#
_symmetry.space_group_name_H-M   'P 1'
#
loop_
_entity.id
_entity.type
_entity.pdbx_description
1 polymer ?
#
loop_
_entity_poly.entity_id
_entity_poly.type
_entity_poly.pdbx_seq_one_letter_code
_entity_poly.pdbx_strand_id
1 'polypeptide(L)'
;MAINQPKPVRLGENKKTDTERIHLFTLNDVEYSIPGELGTNIYLRYMWDKRSGSEYAEMDLLIAVLGEEAYQALMNYQDLTKEEWNQITGIIRDFAAGTMEEAGKN
;
A
#
# COMPACT_ATOMS: atom_id res chain seq x y z
N MET A 1 -25.81 -22.27 -27.71
CA MET A 1 -25.44 -21.44 -26.54
C MET A 1 -24.76 -20.19 -27.06
N ALA A 2 -25.32 -19.00 -26.83
CA ALA A 2 -24.65 -17.75 -27.18
C ALA A 2 -23.60 -17.45 -26.09
N ILE A 3 -22.34 -17.29 -26.49
CA ILE A 3 -21.27 -16.87 -25.60
C ILE A 3 -21.48 -15.36 -25.38
N ASN A 4 -21.85 -14.96 -24.16
CA ASN A 4 -21.89 -13.55 -23.81
C ASN A 4 -20.46 -12.99 -23.89
N GLN A 5 -20.20 -12.13 -24.88
CA GLN A 5 -18.91 -11.45 -24.95
C GLN A 5 -18.78 -10.43 -23.79
N PRO A 6 -17.60 -10.35 -23.15
CA PRO A 6 -17.39 -9.41 -22.05
C PRO A 6 -17.46 -7.96 -22.56
N LYS A 7 -18.20 -7.10 -21.84
CA LYS A 7 -18.27 -5.67 -22.14
C LYS A 7 -16.97 -4.98 -21.70
N PRO A 8 -16.39 -4.08 -22.51
CA PRO A 8 -15.15 -3.40 -22.16
C PRO A 8 -15.35 -2.41 -21.00
N VAL A 9 -14.42 -2.40 -20.04
CA VAL A 9 -14.34 -1.40 -18.96
C VAL A 9 -13.62 -0.16 -19.50
N ARG A 10 -14.23 1.02 -19.37
CA ARG A 10 -13.62 2.31 -19.75
C ARG A 10 -13.03 2.98 -18.52
N LEU A 11 -11.75 3.31 -18.57
CA LEU A 11 -11.02 4.10 -17.56
C LEU A 11 -10.88 5.54 -18.08
N GLY A 12 -11.01 6.56 -17.23
CA GLY A 12 -10.87 7.95 -17.71
C GLY A 12 -11.30 9.06 -16.74
N GLU A 13 -12.00 8.73 -15.67
CA GLU A 13 -12.29 9.70 -14.61
C GLU A 13 -11.23 9.56 -13.51
N ASN A 14 -10.52 10.65 -13.23
CA ASN A 14 -9.63 10.73 -12.08
C ASN A 14 -10.50 10.78 -10.82
N LYS A 15 -10.93 9.60 -10.37
CA LYS A 15 -11.61 9.46 -9.08
C LYS A 15 -10.56 9.78 -8.03
N LYS A 16 -10.56 11.01 -7.53
CA LYS A 16 -9.91 11.29 -6.24
C LYS A 16 -10.64 10.43 -5.23
N THR A 17 -10.06 9.28 -4.91
CA THR A 17 -10.48 8.51 -3.75
C THR A 17 -10.04 9.34 -2.56
N ASP A 18 -10.96 10.08 -1.97
CA ASP A 18 -10.74 10.72 -0.66
C ASP A 18 -10.83 9.60 0.37
N THR A 19 -9.80 8.78 0.40
CA THR A 19 -9.74 7.60 1.25
C THR A 19 -9.53 8.05 2.68
N GLU A 20 -10.35 7.53 3.60
CA GLU A 20 -10.12 7.70 5.04
C GLU A 20 -8.66 7.35 5.36
N ARG A 21 -7.97 8.22 6.10
CA ARG A 21 -6.58 7.97 6.48
C ARG A 21 -6.53 7.29 7.84
N ILE A 22 -5.80 6.19 7.92
CA ILE A 22 -5.63 5.41 9.14
C ILE A 22 -4.33 5.84 9.80
N HIS A 23 -4.41 6.32 11.05
CA HIS A 23 -3.24 6.62 11.86
C HIS A 23 -2.39 5.36 12.05
N LEU A 24 -1.08 5.45 11.77
CA LEU A 24 -0.16 4.32 11.84
C LEU A 24 0.79 4.44 13.03
N PHE A 25 1.46 5.58 13.18
CA PHE A 25 2.34 5.87 14.32
C PHE A 25 2.49 7.37 14.55
N THR A 26 3.01 7.72 15.72
CA THR A 26 3.45 9.08 16.07
C THR A 26 4.95 9.11 16.28
N LEU A 27 5.63 10.09 15.71
CA LEU A 27 7.06 10.34 15.91
C LEU A 27 7.27 11.82 16.23
N ASN A 28 7.82 12.14 17.41
CA ASN A 28 8.05 13.51 17.87
C ASN A 28 6.80 14.41 17.75
N ASP A 29 5.66 13.94 18.25
CA ASP A 29 4.34 14.61 18.17
C ASP A 29 3.78 14.80 16.74
N VAL A 30 4.44 14.22 15.72
CA VAL A 30 3.93 14.19 14.35
C VAL A 30 3.25 12.86 14.08
N GLU A 31 1.98 12.91 13.71
CA GLU A 31 1.21 11.74 13.34
C GLU A 31 1.43 11.37 11.87
N TYR A 32 1.76 10.11 11.64
CA TYR A 32 1.89 9.53 10.31
C TYR A 32 0.75 8.54 10.06
N SER A 33 0.14 8.64 8.89
CA SER A 33 -1.05 7.87 8.52
C SER A 33 -0.90 7.29 7.12
N ILE A 34 -1.60 6.19 6.87
CA ILE A 34 -1.67 5.52 5.56
C ILE A 34 -3.08 5.64 4.97
N PRO A 35 -3.25 5.46 3.65
CA PRO A 35 -4.59 5.36 3.07
C PRO A 35 -5.36 4.18 3.67
N GLY A 36 -6.67 4.31 3.86
CA GLY A 36 -7.54 3.24 4.35
C GLY A 36 -7.90 2.19 3.30
N GLU A 37 -7.54 2.43 2.03
CA GLU A 37 -7.63 1.47 0.95
C GLU A 37 -6.39 1.58 0.07
N LEU A 38 -5.79 0.43 -0.28
CA LEU A 38 -4.67 0.38 -1.20
C LEU A 38 -5.15 0.60 -2.64
N GLY A 39 -4.61 1.62 -3.31
CA GLY A 39 -4.90 1.86 -4.72
C GLY A 39 -4.55 0.63 -5.58
N THR A 40 -5.48 0.18 -6.43
CA THR A 40 -5.29 -1.02 -7.28
C THR A 40 -4.04 -0.93 -8.15
N ASN A 41 -3.64 0.27 -8.57
CA ASN A 41 -2.41 0.50 -9.32
C ASN A 41 -1.14 0.15 -8.52
N ILE A 42 -1.12 0.42 -7.21
CA ILE A 42 0.00 0.08 -6.32
C ILE A 42 0.11 -1.44 -6.19
N TYR A 43 -1.03 -2.11 -6.01
CA TYR A 43 -1.06 -3.57 -5.97
C TYR A 43 -0.56 -4.22 -7.28
N LEU A 44 -1.04 -3.73 -8.42
CA LEU A 44 -0.61 -4.25 -9.73
C LEU A 44 0.90 -4.04 -9.95
N ARG A 45 1.45 -2.92 -9.47
CA ARG A 45 2.90 -2.66 -9.50
C ARG A 45 3.65 -3.69 -8.65
N TYR A 46 3.24 -3.88 -7.39
CA TYR A 46 3.84 -4.88 -6.50
C TYR A 46 3.84 -6.29 -7.11
N MET A 47 2.70 -6.73 -7.68
CA MET A 47 2.59 -8.03 -8.34
C MET A 47 3.50 -8.15 -9.56
N TRP A 48 3.64 -7.08 -10.34
CA TRP A 48 4.55 -7.02 -11.47
C TRP A 48 6.01 -7.14 -11.03
N ASP A 49 6.40 -6.44 -9.96
CA ASP A 49 7.77 -6.44 -9.45
C ASP A 49 8.13 -7.79 -8.84
N LYS A 50 7.20 -8.42 -8.11
CA LYS A 50 7.33 -9.80 -7.63
C LYS A 50 7.49 -10.80 -8.78
N ARG A 51 6.66 -10.70 -9.81
CA ARG A 51 6.76 -11.54 -11.01
C ARG A 51 8.12 -11.37 -11.69
N SER A 52 8.64 -10.15 -11.71
CA SER A 52 9.92 -9.83 -12.37
C SER A 52 11.15 -10.25 -11.54
N GLY A 53 10.94 -10.77 -10.33
CA GLY A 53 12.03 -11.17 -9.43
C GLY A 53 12.73 -9.99 -8.76
N SER A 54 12.07 -8.83 -8.66
CA SER A 54 12.63 -7.68 -7.96
C SER A 54 12.82 -7.98 -6.48
N GLU A 55 14.04 -7.84 -5.98
CA GLU A 55 14.35 -7.92 -4.55
C GLU A 55 13.74 -6.75 -3.76
N TYR A 56 13.39 -5.65 -4.45
CA TYR A 56 12.86 -4.43 -3.85
C TYR A 56 11.34 -4.35 -3.82
N ALA A 57 10.61 -5.33 -4.39
CA ALA A 57 9.15 -5.26 -4.53
C ALA A 57 8.43 -4.98 -3.19
N GLU A 58 8.87 -5.61 -2.09
CA GLU A 58 8.32 -5.36 -0.75
C GLU A 58 8.58 -3.93 -0.26
N MET A 59 9.78 -3.41 -0.56
CA MET A 59 10.20 -2.10 -0.08
C MET A 59 9.52 -0.99 -0.90
N ASP A 60 9.34 -1.19 -2.20
CA ASP A 60 8.57 -0.30 -3.07
C ASP A 60 7.10 -0.23 -2.65
N LEU A 61 6.49 -1.37 -2.31
CA LEU A 61 5.14 -1.40 -1.73
C LEU A 61 5.08 -0.61 -0.43
N LEU A 62 6.05 -0.83 0.47
CA LEU A 62 6.06 -0.16 1.76
C LEU A 62 6.18 1.36 1.61
N ILE A 63 7.08 1.85 0.76
CA ILE A 63 7.22 3.29 0.48
C ILE A 63 5.95 3.85 -0.15
N ALA A 64 5.32 3.11 -1.07
CA ALA A 64 4.08 3.55 -1.71
C ALA A 64 2.89 3.66 -0.74
N VAL A 65 2.82 2.80 0.28
CA VAL A 65 1.76 2.83 1.30
C VAL A 65 2.05 3.86 2.38
N LEU A 66 3.27 3.85 2.90
CA LEU A 66 3.70 4.69 3.99
C LEU A 66 3.81 6.17 3.58
N GLY A 67 4.19 6.41 2.33
CA GLY A 67 4.54 7.73 1.83
C GLY A 67 6.01 8.06 2.10
N GLU A 68 6.58 8.84 1.19
CA GLU A 68 8.00 9.20 1.22
C GLU A 68 8.39 9.98 2.48
N GLU A 69 7.56 10.92 2.93
CA GLU A 69 7.79 11.73 4.12
C GLU A 69 7.90 10.88 5.40
N ALA A 70 6.94 9.97 5.61
CA ALA A 70 6.91 9.08 6.76
C ALA A 70 8.09 8.10 6.74
N TYR A 71 8.44 7.57 5.57
CA TYR A 71 9.60 6.69 5.41
C TYR A 71 10.92 7.42 5.72
N GLN A 72 11.08 8.65 5.22
CA GLN A 72 12.24 9.49 5.52
C GLN A 72 12.32 9.87 7.01
N ALA A 73 11.18 10.12 7.65
CA ALA A 73 11.13 10.41 9.09
C ALA A 73 11.67 9.23 9.91
N LEU A 74 11.27 7.99 9.57
CA LEU A 74 11.80 6.77 10.18
C LEU A 74 13.30 6.57 9.88
N MET A 75 13.74 6.80 8.64
CA MET A 75 15.16 6.69 8.28
C MET A 75 16.07 7.64 9.06
N ASN A 76 15.56 8.84 9.37
CA ASN A 76 16.32 9.87 10.08
C ASN A 76 16.20 9.76 11.61
N TYR A 77 15.32 8.89 12.12
CA TYR A 77 15.16 8.66 13.55
C TYR A 77 16.20 7.63 14.05
N GLN A 78 17.20 8.11 14.79
CA GLN A 78 18.35 7.30 15.21
C GLN A 78 17.99 6.20 16.20
N ASP A 79 16.94 6.39 16.99
CA ASP A 79 16.53 5.46 18.04
C ASP A 79 15.46 4.48 17.57
N LEU A 80 15.22 4.37 16.26
CA LEU A 80 14.29 3.39 15.70
C LEU A 80 14.77 1.96 15.99
N THR A 81 14.02 1.24 16.80
CA THR A 81 14.33 -0.15 17.13
C THR A 81 13.89 -1.09 16.01
N LYS A 82 14.48 -2.30 15.98
CA LYS A 82 14.07 -3.34 15.03
C LYS A 82 12.63 -3.79 15.31
N GLU A 83 12.25 -3.81 16.57
CA GLU A 83 10.93 -4.20 17.04
C GLU A 83 9.86 -3.23 16.53
N GLU A 84 10.08 -1.92 16.68
CA GLU A 84 9.19 -0.87 16.15
C GLU A 84 9.11 -0.93 14.62
N TRP A 85 10.25 -1.09 13.94
CA TRP A 85 10.27 -1.27 12.49
C TRP A 85 9.47 -2.49 12.03
N ASN A 86 9.63 -3.62 12.73
CA ASN A 86 8.89 -4.84 12.44
C ASN A 86 7.38 -4.67 12.68
N GLN A 87 6.98 -3.90 13.69
CA GLN A 87 5.57 -3.59 13.94
C GLN A 87 4.98 -2.76 12.79
N ILE A 88 5.64 -1.66 12.41
CA ILE A 88 5.20 -0.79 11.33
C ILE A 88 5.08 -1.57 10.01
N THR A 89 6.12 -2.32 9.65
CA THR A 89 6.13 -3.10 8.39
C THR A 89 5.14 -4.26 8.42
N GLY A 90 4.89 -4.85 9.59
CA GLY A 90 3.86 -5.89 9.79
C GLY A 90 2.47 -5.36 9.50
N ILE A 91 2.11 -4.21 10.08
CA ILE A 91 0.80 -3.56 9.86
C ILE A 91 0.60 -3.27 8.37
N ILE A 92 1.62 -2.75 7.67
CA ILE A 92 1.54 -2.44 6.24
C ILE A 92 1.35 -3.70 5.40
N ARG A 93 2.04 -4.81 5.73
CA ARG A 93 1.87 -6.09 5.02
C ARG A 93 0.48 -6.66 5.21
N ASP A 94 -0.04 -6.65 6.44
CA ASP A 94 -1.37 -7.15 6.76
C ASP A 94 -2.44 -6.29 6.08
N PHE A 95 -2.27 -4.97 6.07
CA PHE A 95 -3.13 -4.04 5.35
C PHE A 95 -3.15 -4.32 3.84
N ALA A 96 -1.97 -4.50 3.24
CA ALA A 96 -1.84 -4.82 1.83
C ALA A 96 -2.51 -6.17 1.51
N ALA A 97 -2.28 -7.20 2.32
CA ALA A 97 -2.89 -8.52 2.15
C ALA A 97 -4.42 -8.49 2.31
N GLY A 98 -4.94 -7.80 3.32
CA GLY A 98 -6.38 -7.64 3.54
C GLY A 98 -7.08 -6.98 2.35
N THR A 99 -6.48 -5.91 1.80
CA THR A 99 -7.03 -5.25 0.61
C THR A 99 -7.04 -6.19 -0.61
N MET A 100 -6.06 -7.09 -0.73
CA MET A 100 -6.01 -8.08 -1.82
C MET A 100 -7.15 -9.10 -1.74
N GLU A 101 -7.51 -9.53 -0.53
CA GLU A 101 -8.62 -10.48 -0.34
C GLU A 101 -9.99 -9.86 -0.65
N GLU A 102 -10.17 -8.58 -0.38
CA GLU A 102 -11.39 -7.85 -0.71
C GLU A 102 -11.51 -7.57 -2.21
N ALA A 103 -10.41 -7.21 -2.87
CA ALA A 103 -10.38 -6.99 -4.32
C ALA A 103 -10.72 -8.26 -5.14
N GLY A 104 -10.43 -9.45 -4.60
CA GLY A 104 -10.76 -10.73 -5.26
C GLY A 104 -12.22 -11.19 -5.13
N LYS A 105 -13.03 -10.51 -4.30
CA LYS A 105 -14.43 -10.87 -4.02
C LYS A 105 -15.47 -10.01 -4.77
N ASN A 106 -15.03 -9.01 -5.54
CA ASN A 106 -15.88 -8.05 -6.25
C ASN A 106 -15.92 -8.28 -7.77
#